data_AF-A0A920VSG7-F1
#
_entry.id   AF-A0A920VSG7-F1
#
_cell.length_a   1.000
_cell.length_b   1.000
_cell.length_c   1.000
_cell.angle_alpha   90.00
_cell.angle_beta   90.00
_cell.angle_gamma   90.00
#
_symmetry.space_group_name_H-M   'P 1'
#
loop_
_entity.id
_entity.type
_entity.pdbx_description
1 polymer ?
#
loop_
_entity_poly.entity_id
_entity_poly.type
_entity_poly.pdbx_seq_one_letter_code
_entity_poly.pdbx_strand_id
1 'polypeptide(L)'
;MATGRYYKVPRLIFVNKMDRLGANFNYACKPSMTDWGQAVPIQIPMGAESEFHGLIDLVARKAYSSQTPEAIEHVITEIPDEYLEGKGPGRISLKNLLNR
;
A
#
# COMPACT_ATOMS: atom_id res chain seq x y z
N MET A 1 27.60 -1.88 -10.87
CA MET A 1 26.61 -2.23 -9.84
C MET A 1 25.78 -3.39 -10.36
N ALA A 2 25.79 -4.53 -9.67
CA ALA A 2 25.03 -5.71 -10.08
C ALA A 2 23.53 -5.47 -9.85
N THR A 3 22.80 -5.20 -10.92
CA THR A 3 21.34 -5.17 -10.93
C THR A 3 20.82 -6.54 -10.53
N GLY A 4 19.99 -6.64 -9.48
CA GLY A 4 19.54 -7.89 -8.85
C GLY A 4 18.67 -8.85 -9.69
N ARG A 5 18.83 -8.88 -11.01
CA ARG A 5 18.12 -9.77 -11.95
C ARG A 5 18.84 -11.10 -12.22
N TYR A 6 20.10 -11.25 -11.80
CA TYR A 6 20.93 -12.42 -12.18
C TYR A 6 20.55 -13.72 -11.47
N TYR A 7 19.98 -13.61 -10.28
CA TYR A 7 19.48 -14.74 -9.51
C TYR A 7 17.97 -14.56 -9.41
N LYS A 8 17.18 -15.51 -9.95
CA LYS A 8 15.71 -15.48 -10.01
C LYS A 8 15.07 -15.63 -8.62
N VAL A 9 15.44 -14.74 -7.70
CA VAL A 9 15.01 -14.77 -6.29
C VAL A 9 13.66 -14.04 -6.19
N PRO A 10 12.63 -14.67 -5.60
CA PRO A 10 11.39 -14.00 -5.25
C PRO A 10 11.64 -12.83 -4.31
N ARG A 11 10.94 -11.71 -4.53
CA ARG A 11 11.16 -10.46 -3.78
C ARG A 11 9.83 -9.93 -3.25
N LEU A 12 9.83 -9.51 -1.99
CA LEU A 12 8.73 -8.80 -1.34
C LEU A 12 9.20 -7.38 -1.03
N ILE A 13 8.36 -6.38 -1.31
CA ILE A 13 8.65 -4.98 -1.01
C ILE A 13 7.75 -4.55 0.14
N PHE A 14 8.37 -4.03 1.19
CA PHE A 14 7.67 -3.46 2.34
C PHE A 14 7.93 -1.96 2.41
N VAL A 15 6.88 -1.16 2.24
CA VAL A 15 6.92 0.29 2.41
C VAL A 15 6.60 0.60 3.86
N ASN A 16 7.61 1.05 4.61
CA ASN A 16 7.51 1.30 6.03
C ASN A 16 7.37 2.80 6.34
N LYS A 17 6.94 3.11 7.57
CA LYS A 17 6.90 4.46 8.17
C LYS A 17 5.96 5.43 7.45
N MET A 18 4.76 4.94 7.14
CA MET A 18 3.71 5.72 6.49
C MET A 18 3.14 6.85 7.35
N ASP A 19 3.44 6.84 8.65
CA ASP A 19 3.11 7.83 9.67
C ASP A 19 4.00 9.10 9.63
N ARG A 20 5.10 9.09 8.85
CA ARG A 20 6.06 10.20 8.81
C ARG A 20 5.68 11.28 7.81
N LEU A 21 6.05 12.53 8.12
CA LEU A 21 6.03 13.66 7.21
C LEU A 21 6.80 13.34 5.90
N GLY A 22 6.16 13.59 4.76
CA GLY A 22 6.66 13.26 3.43
C GLY A 22 6.42 11.80 3.00
N ALA A 23 5.72 10.98 3.78
CA ALA A 23 5.42 9.61 3.40
C ALA A 23 4.47 9.57 2.19
N ASN A 24 4.92 8.96 1.10
CA ASN A 24 4.12 8.83 -0.12
C ASN A 24 4.28 7.43 -0.71
N PHE A 25 3.25 6.61 -0.55
CA PHE A 25 3.23 5.22 -1.02
C PHE A 25 3.44 5.13 -2.54
N ASN A 26 2.73 5.95 -3.31
CA ASN A 26 2.84 5.98 -4.77
C ASN A 26 4.27 6.30 -5.23
N TYR A 27 4.91 7.25 -4.55
CA TYR A 27 6.31 7.60 -4.83
C TYR A 27 7.25 6.45 -4.47
N ALA A 28 7.02 5.76 -3.33
CA ALA A 28 7.82 4.60 -2.95
C ALA A 28 7.65 3.40 -3.91
N CYS A 29 6.48 3.24 -4.53
CA CYS A 29 6.24 2.19 -5.51
C CYS A 29 6.87 2.48 -6.89
N LYS A 30 7.06 3.74 -7.29
CA LYS A 30 7.60 4.11 -8.62
C LYS A 30 8.97 3.48 -8.95
N PRO A 31 10.00 3.55 -8.09
CA PRO A 31 11.31 2.97 -8.37
C PRO A 31 11.27 1.44 -8.55
N SER A 32 10.38 0.77 -7.82
CA SER A 32 10.25 -0.69 -7.92
C SER A 32 9.79 -1.15 -9.30
N MET A 33 8.88 -0.39 -9.92
CA MET A 33 8.36 -0.67 -11.27
C MET A 33 9.40 -0.47 -12.38
N THR A 34 10.34 0.46 -12.18
CA THR A 34 11.36 0.80 -13.19
C THR A 34 12.60 -0.08 -13.07
N ASP A 35 13.12 -0.30 -11.86
CA ASP A 35 14.43 -0.93 -11.67
C ASP A 35 14.33 -2.42 -11.25
N TRP A 36 13.24 -2.84 -10.61
CA TRP A 36 13.15 -4.15 -9.91
C TRP A 36 12.17 -5.12 -10.60
N GLY A 37 11.28 -4.63 -11.46
CA GLY A 37 10.29 -5.40 -12.23
C GLY A 37 8.85 -4.91 -11.98
N GLN A 38 7.83 -5.59 -12.50
CA GLN A 38 6.43 -5.25 -12.19
C GLN A 38 6.11 -5.61 -10.73
N ALA A 39 6.20 -4.63 -9.83
CA ALA A 39 5.65 -4.75 -8.49
C ALA A 39 4.13 -4.56 -8.54
N VAL A 40 3.40 -5.46 -7.87
CA VAL A 40 1.95 -5.36 -7.70
C VAL A 40 1.67 -5.07 -6.23
N PRO A 41 1.01 -3.95 -5.89
CA PRO A 41 0.63 -3.68 -4.51
C PRO A 41 -0.42 -4.71 -4.06
N ILE A 42 -0.16 -5.35 -2.91
CA ILE A 42 -1.09 -6.29 -2.26
C ILE A 42 -1.89 -5.59 -1.16
N GLN A 43 -1.28 -4.57 -0.55
CA GLN A 43 -1.87 -3.74 0.49
C GLN A 43 -1.70 -2.27 0.12
N ILE A 44 -2.68 -1.44 0.49
CA ILE A 44 -2.66 0.00 0.26
C ILE A 44 -2.87 0.72 1.60
N PRO A 45 -2.00 1.66 1.98
CA PRO A 45 -2.21 2.47 3.19
C PRO A 45 -3.42 3.38 3.03
N MET A 46 -4.20 3.49 4.10
CA MET A 46 -5.28 4.47 4.24
C MET A 46 -4.73 5.73 4.89
N GLY A 47 -4.78 6.84 4.16
CA GLY A 47 -4.12 8.08 4.53
C GLY A 47 -2.59 8.04 4.39
N ALA A 48 -1.96 9.14 4.79
CA ALA A 48 -0.52 9.30 4.84
C ALA A 48 -0.15 10.27 5.98
N GLU A 49 1.08 10.19 6.46
CA GLU A 49 1.60 11.07 7.51
C GLU A 49 0.71 11.00 8.77
N SER A 50 0.29 12.16 9.32
CA SER A 50 -0.63 12.25 10.46
C SER A 50 -2.02 11.69 10.19
N GLU A 51 -2.41 11.53 8.92
CA GLU A 51 -3.70 10.96 8.53
C GLU A 51 -3.62 9.44 8.32
N PHE A 52 -2.44 8.82 8.49
CA PHE A 52 -2.33 7.37 8.39
C PHE A 52 -3.09 6.69 9.53
N HIS A 53 -4.11 5.90 9.17
CA HIS A 53 -4.99 5.25 10.14
C HIS A 53 -5.27 3.77 9.85
N GLY A 54 -4.65 3.21 8.80
CA GLY A 54 -4.81 1.80 8.52
C GLY A 54 -4.31 1.34 7.15
N LEU A 55 -4.68 0.11 6.80
CA LEU A 55 -4.26 -0.60 5.59
C LEU A 55 -5.47 -1.31 4.97
N ILE A 56 -5.58 -1.25 3.65
CA ILE A 56 -6.52 -2.02 2.84
C ILE A 56 -5.79 -3.25 2.32
N ASP A 57 -6.35 -4.42 2.56
CA ASP A 57 -5.91 -5.68 1.99
C ASP A 57 -6.73 -6.00 0.73
N LEU A 58 -6.06 -6.12 -0.41
CA LEU A 58 -6.71 -6.39 -1.70
C LEU A 58 -7.01 -7.87 -1.92
N VAL A 59 -6.32 -8.76 -1.21
CA VAL A 59 -6.52 -10.22 -1.30
C VAL A 59 -7.72 -10.62 -0.46
N ALA A 60 -7.77 -10.14 0.79
CA ALA A 60 -8.91 -10.39 1.68
C ALA A 60 -10.12 -9.49 1.38
N ARG A 61 -9.92 -8.41 0.62
CA ARG A 61 -10.91 -7.36 0.32
C ARG A 61 -11.48 -6.72 1.59
N LYS A 62 -10.60 -6.40 2.53
CA LYS A 62 -10.96 -5.82 3.84
C LYS A 62 -10.07 -4.63 4.17
N ALA A 63 -10.60 -3.72 4.95
CA ALA A 63 -9.85 -2.60 5.52
C ALA A 63 -9.56 -2.90 7.00
N TYR A 64 -8.32 -2.64 7.40
CA TYR A 64 -7.83 -2.76 8.76
C TYR A 64 -7.50 -1.37 9.25
N SER A 65 -8.22 -0.88 10.25
CA SER A 65 -7.92 0.41 10.89
C SER A 65 -7.48 0.20 12.33
N SER A 66 -6.61 1.09 12.80
CA SER A 66 -6.18 1.13 14.20
C SER A 66 -6.84 2.32 14.87
N GLN A 67 -7.60 2.09 15.95
CA GLN A 67 -8.21 3.18 16.72
C GLN A 67 -7.17 3.98 17.52
N THR A 68 -6.07 3.34 17.90
CA THR A 68 -4.93 3.98 18.57
C THR A 68 -3.62 3.47 17.98
N PRO A 69 -2.53 4.26 18.02
CA PRO A 69 -1.22 3.86 17.47
C PRO A 69 -0.64 2.59 18.13
N GLU A 70 -1.06 2.29 19.35
CA GLU A 70 -0.61 1.17 20.17
C GLU A 70 -1.59 -0.01 20.16
N ALA A 71 -2.72 0.12 19.45
CA ALA A 71 -3.71 -0.94 19.38
C ALA A 71 -3.14 -2.19 18.72
N ILE A 72 -3.13 -3.28 19.48
CA ILE A 72 -2.85 -4.64 18.99
C ILE A 72 -4.05 -5.17 18.19
N GLU A 73 -5.25 -4.68 18.51
CA GLU A 73 -6.50 -5.06 17.84
C GLU A 73 -6.82 -4.09 16.69
N HIS A 74 -6.89 -4.65 15.48
CA HIS A 74 -7.34 -3.94 14.30
C HIS A 74 -8.85 -4.08 14.16
N VAL A 75 -9.53 -2.96 13.86
CA VAL A 75 -10.92 -2.99 13.46
C VAL A 75 -10.97 -3.38 12.00
N ILE A 76 -11.62 -4.51 11.73
CA ILE A 76 -11.77 -5.04 10.38
C ILE A 76 -13.11 -4.57 9.82
N THR A 77 -13.07 -3.78 8.76
CA THR A 77 -14.25 -3.30 8.06
C THR A 77 -14.20 -3.68 6.59
N GLU A 78 -15.30 -3.42 5.87
CA GLU A 78 -15.28 -3.41 4.41
C GLU A 78 -14.43 -2.24 3.89
N ILE A 79 -14.00 -2.34 2.63
CA ILE A 79 -13.20 -1.31 1.98
C ILE A 79 -14.07 -0.05 1.82
N PRO A 80 -13.65 1.12 2.32
CA PRO A 80 -14.41 2.35 2.15
C PRO A 80 -14.50 2.76 0.67
N ASP A 81 -15.66 3.27 0.25
CA ASP A 81 -15.96 3.63 -1.14
C ASP A 81 -15.01 4.69 -1.72
N GLU A 82 -14.46 5.56 -0.87
CA GLU A 82 -13.50 6.60 -1.25
C GLU A 82 -12.23 6.02 -1.93
N TYR A 83 -11.80 4.83 -1.48
CA TYR A 83 -10.63 4.14 -2.03
C TYR A 83 -10.97 3.36 -3.30
N LEU A 84 -12.23 2.93 -3.49
CA LEU A 84 -12.67 2.22 -4.70
C LEU A 84 -12.58 3.11 -5.95
N GLU A 85 -12.85 4.40 -5.81
CA GLU A 85 -12.76 5.38 -6.90
C GLU A 85 -11.40 6.07 -7.01
N GLY A 86 -10.46 5.79 -6.09
CA GLY A 86 -9.19 6.50 -6.02
C GLY A 86 -9.36 7.97 -5.61
N LYS A 87 -10.38 8.30 -4.81
CA LYS A 87 -10.62 9.65 -4.29
C LYS A 87 -10.11 9.74 -2.84
N GLY A 88 -8.79 9.77 -2.66
CA GLY A 88 -8.18 9.99 -1.34
C GLY A 88 -6.66 10.23 -1.42
N PRO A 89 -5.99 10.62 -0.31
CA PRO A 89 -4.54 10.78 -0.21
C PRO A 89 -3.83 9.40 -0.25
N GLY A 90 -3.86 8.77 -1.42
CA GLY A 90 -3.40 7.39 -1.65
C GLY A 90 -3.82 6.87 -3.01
N ARG A 91 -3.93 7.78 -4.01
CA ARG A 91 -4.61 7.51 -5.29
C ARG A 91 -3.92 6.42 -6.09
N ILE A 92 -4.40 5.20 -5.90
CA ILE A 92 -4.29 4.10 -6.85
C ILE A 92 -5.73 3.67 -7.10
N SER A 93 -6.18 3.77 -8.36
CA SER A 93 -7.52 3.29 -8.72
C SER A 93 -7.56 1.77 -8.54
N LEU A 94 -8.24 1.32 -7.49
CA LEU A 94 -8.42 -0.11 -7.20
C LEU A 94 -9.08 -0.84 -8.37
N LYS A 95 -9.96 -0.17 -9.10
CA LYS A 95 -10.60 -0.72 -10.32
C LYS A 95 -9.58 -1.17 -11.37
N ASN A 96 -8.44 -0.47 -11.48
CA ASN A 96 -7.39 -0.81 -12.46
C ASN A 96 -6.47 -1.94 -11.98
N LEU A 97 -6.46 -2.26 -10.69
CA LEU A 97 -5.64 -3.33 -10.10
C LEU A 97 -6.42 -4.62 -9.88
N LEU A 98 -7.69 -4.51 -9.51
CA LEU A 98 -8.57 -5.66 -9.32
C LEU A 98 -8.98 -6.33 -10.65
N ASN A 99 -8.90 -5.59 -11.76
CA ASN A 99 -9.26 -6.07 -13.10
C ASN A 99 -8.04 -6.39 -13.99
N ARG A 100 -6.83 -6.50 -13.41
CA ARG A 100 -5.61 -6.94 -14.09
C ARG A 100 -5.29 -8.39 -13.73
#